data_AF-A0A9J9ERQ7-F1
#
_entry.id   AF-A0A9J9ERQ7-F1
#
_cell.length_a   1.000
_cell.length_b   1.000
_cell.length_c   1.000
_cell.angle_alpha   90.00
_cell.angle_beta   90.00
_cell.angle_gamma   90.00
#
_symmetry.space_group_name_H-M   'P 1'
#
loop_
_entity.id
_entity.type
_entity.pdbx_description
1 polymer ?
#
loop_
_entity_poly.entity_id
_entity_poly.type
_entity_poly.pdbx_seq_one_letter_code
_entity_poly.pdbx_strand_id
1 'polypeptide(L)'
;MVEIVLVLFFLLLFSSDAKAEYDPCSLDIYPIVQTRELGHSPSIEHPAVFLAKENSKVYLSVSDLIEFSTSNPNPYIPYLDESINYFTNSLNGITKPVKNISFLQPDLSSLKGKEQQIAINVYGFIIKGFQAGLFNSKAMVTINGNHVSSSIFTLQRGEEPNPIDEYSKVHKIKFISNGTLIYDSCWMDK
;
A
#
# COMPACT_ATOMS: atom_id res chain seq x y z
N MET A 1 -20.57 15.53 -57.91
CA MET A 1 -21.33 15.48 -56.65
C MET A 1 -21.06 14.14 -55.99
N VAL A 2 -20.32 14.18 -54.87
CA VAL A 2 -20.39 13.23 -53.74
C VAL A 2 -20.01 11.78 -54.11
N GLU A 3 -18.76 11.31 -54.16
CA GLU A 3 -17.57 11.47 -53.29
C GLU A 3 -17.76 11.27 -51.77
N ILE A 4 -18.92 10.77 -51.33
CA ILE A 4 -19.18 10.51 -49.89
C ILE A 4 -19.87 9.16 -49.70
N VAL A 5 -19.27 8.08 -50.20
CA VAL A 5 -19.73 6.71 -49.86
C VAL A 5 -18.58 5.81 -49.37
N LEU A 6 -17.32 6.26 -49.42
CA LEU A 6 -16.15 5.46 -49.01
C LEU A 6 -15.57 5.78 -47.63
N VAL A 7 -16.11 6.79 -46.92
CA VAL A 7 -15.56 7.23 -45.61
C VAL A 7 -16.25 6.56 -44.42
N LEU A 8 -17.43 5.97 -44.61
CA LEU A 8 -18.20 5.33 -43.54
C LEU A 8 -17.81 3.87 -43.26
N PHE A 9 -16.93 3.27 -44.06
CA PHE A 9 -16.49 1.88 -43.92
C PHE A 9 -15.09 1.72 -43.31
N PHE A 10 -14.39 2.81 -42.98
CA PHE A 10 -13.06 2.80 -42.35
C PHE A 10 -13.04 3.30 -40.89
N LEU A 11 -14.20 3.64 -40.31
CA LEU A 11 -14.38 3.74 -38.85
C LEU A 11 -14.74 2.37 -38.23
N LEU A 12 -14.32 1.32 -38.94
CA LEU A 12 -13.97 0.04 -38.38
C LEU A 12 -13.09 0.22 -37.14
N LEU A 13 -13.52 -0.45 -36.07
CA LEU A 13 -12.69 -1.46 -35.42
C LEU A 13 -11.47 -1.01 -34.62
N PHE A 14 -11.60 0.03 -33.81
CA PHE A 14 -10.82 0.10 -32.58
C PHE A 14 -11.74 0.46 -31.42
N SER A 15 -12.52 -0.53 -30.99
CA SER A 15 -12.84 -0.68 -29.57
C SER A 15 -11.51 -0.86 -28.85
N SER A 16 -10.84 0.25 -28.51
CA SER A 16 -9.80 0.18 -27.51
C SER A 16 -10.52 -0.05 -26.19
N ASP A 17 -10.64 -1.32 -25.81
CA ASP A 17 -10.46 -1.68 -24.41
C ASP A 17 -9.13 -1.03 -24.01
N ALA A 18 -9.20 0.22 -23.54
CA ALA A 18 -8.07 0.91 -22.94
C ALA A 18 -7.80 0.19 -21.62
N LYS A 19 -7.18 -0.98 -21.73
CA LYS A 19 -6.40 -1.53 -20.63
C LYS A 19 -5.36 -0.45 -20.37
N ALA A 20 -5.31 0.05 -19.13
CA ALA A 20 -4.17 0.84 -18.70
C ALA A 20 -2.92 0.05 -19.10
N GLU A 21 -2.22 0.52 -20.14
CA GLU A 21 -1.12 -0.21 -20.78
C GLU A 21 0.08 -0.36 -19.84
N TYR A 22 -0.02 0.33 -18.69
CA TYR A 22 1.09 0.60 -17.83
C TYR A 22 0.60 0.94 -16.40
N ASP A 23 1.24 0.38 -15.37
CA ASP A 23 1.00 0.73 -13.96
C ASP A 23 1.93 1.89 -13.55
N PRO A 24 1.40 3.12 -13.32
CA PRO A 24 2.16 4.29 -12.88
C PRO A 24 3.15 3.99 -11.74
N CYS A 25 2.77 3.10 -10.82
CA CYS A 25 3.58 2.73 -9.67
C CYS A 25 4.80 1.87 -10.01
N SER A 26 4.82 1.26 -11.20
CA SER A 26 5.95 0.47 -11.67
C SER A 26 7.08 1.32 -12.29
N LEU A 27 6.90 2.64 -12.52
CA LEU A 27 7.95 3.47 -13.16
C LEU A 27 8.98 3.87 -12.13
N ASP A 28 10.24 3.92 -12.55
CA ASP A 28 11.30 4.57 -11.78
C ASP A 28 11.72 5.91 -12.40
N ILE A 29 10.79 6.59 -13.06
CA ILE A 29 11.03 7.89 -13.71
C ILE A 29 10.85 9.09 -12.77
N TYR A 30 10.20 8.89 -11.61
CA TYR A 30 9.84 10.00 -10.73
C TYR A 30 11.04 10.47 -9.89
N PRO A 31 11.30 11.79 -9.83
CA PRO A 31 12.44 12.32 -9.11
C PRO A 31 12.28 12.11 -7.60
N ILE A 32 13.40 11.82 -6.94
CA ILE A 32 13.48 11.78 -5.47
C ILE A 32 13.46 13.22 -4.96
N VAL A 33 12.41 13.59 -4.24
CA VAL A 33 12.23 14.94 -3.67
C VAL A 33 12.63 15.01 -2.20
N GLN A 34 12.75 13.85 -1.52
CA GLN A 34 13.15 13.79 -0.12
C GLN A 34 13.86 12.48 0.17
N THR A 35 14.92 12.56 0.97
CA THR A 35 15.65 11.41 1.52
C THR A 35 15.87 11.65 3.01
N ARG A 36 15.66 10.62 3.84
CA ARG A 36 15.93 10.67 5.28
C ARG A 36 16.40 9.31 5.76
N GLU A 37 17.32 9.29 6.71
CA GLU A 37 17.57 8.09 7.50
C GLU A 37 16.54 8.01 8.63
N LEU A 38 15.91 6.84 8.79
CA LEU A 38 14.92 6.58 9.82
C LEU A 38 15.34 5.36 10.64
N GLY A 39 15.26 5.51 11.96
CA GLY A 39 15.56 4.44 12.91
C GLY A 39 14.46 3.39 12.99
N HIS A 40 14.81 2.22 13.50
CA HIS A 40 13.91 1.11 13.75
C HIS A 40 14.03 0.65 15.19
N SER A 41 12.93 0.13 15.74
CA SER A 41 12.92 -0.39 17.10
C SER A 41 13.81 -1.63 17.20
N PRO A 42 14.67 -1.75 18.25
CA PRO A 42 15.53 -2.92 18.44
C PRO A 42 14.76 -4.18 18.86
N SER A 43 13.51 -4.03 19.30
CA SER A 43 12.63 -5.12 19.72
C SER A 43 11.17 -4.80 19.38
N ILE A 44 10.28 -5.77 19.53
CA ILE A 44 8.85 -5.57 19.31
C ILE A 44 8.02 -6.16 20.46
N GLU A 45 6.97 -5.45 20.85
CA GLU A 45 5.97 -5.95 21.78
C GLU A 45 5.16 -7.09 21.15
N HIS A 46 4.85 -8.13 21.92
CA HIS A 46 4.03 -9.26 21.48
C HIS A 46 2.60 -9.20 22.06
N PRO A 47 1.58 -9.68 21.31
CA PRO A 47 1.69 -10.28 19.98
C PRO A 47 2.03 -9.25 18.91
N ALA A 48 2.77 -9.69 17.90
CA ALA A 48 3.18 -8.86 16.77
C ALA A 48 2.79 -9.51 15.44
N VAL A 49 2.71 -8.69 14.42
CA VAL A 49 2.56 -9.14 13.04
C VAL A 49 3.71 -8.64 12.20
N PHE A 50 3.96 -9.31 11.07
CA PHE A 50 4.93 -8.82 10.11
C PHE A 50 4.40 -8.79 8.68
N LEU A 51 4.84 -7.78 7.93
CA LEU A 51 4.84 -7.75 6.48
C LEU A 51 6.18 -8.31 6.00
N ALA A 52 6.15 -9.24 5.06
CA ALA A 52 7.35 -9.77 4.42
C ALA A 52 7.46 -9.22 2.99
N LYS A 53 8.66 -8.78 2.63
CA LYS A 53 9.04 -8.49 1.25
C LYS A 53 10.37 -9.14 0.96
N GLU A 54 10.35 -10.17 0.12
CA GLU A 54 11.53 -11.01 -0.16
C GLU A 54 12.17 -11.54 1.13
N ASN A 55 13.42 -11.16 1.40
CA ASN A 55 14.19 -11.53 2.58
C ASN A 55 14.08 -10.51 3.73
N SER A 56 13.28 -9.46 3.56
CA SER A 56 13.02 -8.45 4.59
C SER A 56 11.68 -8.69 5.30
N LYS A 57 11.63 -8.31 6.57
CA LYS A 57 10.40 -8.32 7.37
C LYS A 57 10.30 -7.05 8.20
N VAL A 58 9.15 -6.39 8.12
CA VAL A 58 8.78 -5.28 9.00
C VAL A 58 7.80 -5.83 10.02
N TYR A 59 8.09 -5.62 11.30
CA TYR A 59 7.28 -6.08 12.42
C TYR A 59 6.63 -4.89 13.11
N LEU A 60 5.37 -5.06 13.49
CA LEU A 60 4.63 -4.08 14.27
C LEU A 60 3.80 -4.83 15.33
N SER A 61 3.66 -4.25 16.52
CA SER A 61 2.85 -4.86 17.56
C SER A 61 1.38 -4.81 17.16
N VAL A 62 0.60 -5.76 17.68
CA VAL A 62 -0.86 -5.74 17.52
C VAL A 62 -1.45 -4.48 18.17
N SER A 63 -0.91 -4.06 19.32
CA SER A 63 -1.32 -2.84 20.03
C SER A 63 -1.20 -1.60 19.14
N ASP A 64 -0.05 -1.42 18.46
CA ASP A 64 0.19 -0.26 17.58
C ASP A 64 -0.73 -0.26 16.34
N LEU A 65 -1.01 -1.44 15.75
CA LEU A 65 -1.93 -1.52 14.61
C LEU A 65 -3.37 -1.24 15.00
N ILE A 66 -3.79 -1.72 16.18
CA ILE A 66 -5.13 -1.41 16.71
C ILE A 66 -5.23 0.09 16.97
N GLU A 67 -4.26 0.67 17.70
CA GLU A 67 -4.20 2.11 17.96
C GLU A 67 -4.32 2.91 16.66
N PHE A 68 -3.53 2.56 15.64
CA PHE A 68 -3.58 3.18 14.33
C PHE A 68 -4.98 3.12 13.70
N SER A 69 -5.61 1.93 13.67
CA SER A 69 -6.92 1.74 13.04
C SER A 69 -8.08 2.44 13.75
N THR A 70 -7.95 2.68 15.06
CA THR A 70 -8.99 3.30 15.89
C THR A 70 -8.81 4.79 16.10
N SER A 71 -7.65 5.35 15.74
CA SER A 71 -7.33 6.75 15.98
C SER A 71 -7.96 7.66 14.93
N ASN A 72 -8.82 8.59 15.36
CA ASN A 72 -9.45 9.63 14.51
C ASN A 72 -10.14 9.07 13.24
N PRO A 73 -11.15 8.18 13.38
CA PRO A 73 -11.84 7.62 12.24
C PRO A 73 -12.52 8.71 11.41
N ASN A 74 -12.37 8.65 10.09
CA ASN A 74 -13.09 9.54 9.18
C ASN A 74 -14.48 8.94 8.90
N PRO A 75 -15.58 9.50 9.46
CA PRO A 75 -16.91 8.90 9.37
C PRO A 75 -17.48 8.89 7.95
N TYR A 76 -16.84 9.60 7.01
CA TYR A 76 -17.25 9.61 5.60
C TYR A 76 -16.74 8.39 4.81
N ILE A 77 -15.88 7.55 5.41
CA ILE A 77 -15.43 6.31 4.78
C ILE A 77 -16.53 5.24 4.94
N PRO A 78 -17.08 4.69 3.84
CA PRO A 78 -18.11 3.67 3.92
C PRO A 78 -17.65 2.42 4.68
N TYR A 79 -18.53 1.90 5.54
CA TYR A 79 -18.31 0.70 6.36
C TYR A 79 -17.06 0.75 7.24
N LEU A 80 -16.59 1.95 7.63
CA LEU A 80 -15.38 2.10 8.42
C LEU A 80 -15.49 1.39 9.77
N ASP A 81 -16.61 1.55 10.48
CA ASP A 81 -16.84 0.92 11.78
C ASP A 81 -16.80 -0.60 11.69
N GLU A 82 -17.46 -1.20 10.69
CA GLU A 82 -17.36 -2.64 10.46
C GLU A 82 -15.95 -3.09 10.09
N SER A 83 -15.20 -2.25 9.35
CA SER A 83 -13.82 -2.53 8.98
C SER A 83 -12.90 -2.52 10.19
N ILE A 84 -13.04 -1.53 11.08
CA ILE A 84 -12.30 -1.43 12.34
C ILE A 84 -12.62 -2.63 13.23
N ASN A 85 -13.91 -2.95 13.40
CA ASN A 85 -14.33 -4.10 14.20
C ASN A 85 -13.78 -5.41 13.63
N TYR A 86 -13.83 -5.62 12.32
CA TYR A 86 -13.27 -6.81 11.68
C TYR A 86 -11.76 -6.91 11.89
N PHE A 87 -11.04 -5.81 11.64
CA PHE A 87 -9.58 -5.75 11.75
C PHE A 87 -9.10 -6.00 13.18
N THR A 88 -9.66 -5.27 14.15
CA THR A 88 -9.29 -5.37 15.56
C THR A 88 -9.61 -6.76 16.13
N ASN A 89 -10.77 -7.33 15.85
CA ASN A 89 -11.12 -8.70 16.28
C ASN A 89 -10.17 -9.75 15.69
N SER A 90 -9.80 -9.57 14.42
CA SER A 90 -8.86 -10.49 13.75
C SER A 90 -7.46 -10.43 14.34
N LEU A 91 -7.00 -9.24 14.73
CA LEU A 91 -5.71 -9.06 15.41
C LEU A 91 -5.75 -9.58 16.86
N ASN A 92 -6.82 -9.32 17.60
CA ASN A 92 -7.02 -9.84 18.95
C ASN A 92 -7.09 -11.37 19.01
N GLY A 93 -7.49 -12.01 17.90
CA GLY A 93 -7.47 -13.48 17.76
C GLY A 93 -6.07 -14.09 17.58
N ILE A 94 -5.00 -13.29 17.51
CA ILE A 94 -3.63 -13.81 17.35
C ILE A 94 -3.13 -14.36 18.69
N THR A 95 -2.92 -15.68 18.73
CA THR A 95 -2.38 -16.40 19.90
C THR A 95 -0.88 -16.69 19.82
N LYS A 96 -0.28 -16.56 18.63
CA LYS A 96 1.16 -16.76 18.42
C LYS A 96 1.91 -15.46 18.73
N PRO A 97 3.17 -15.51 19.23
CA PRO A 97 3.95 -14.30 19.47
C PRO A 97 4.11 -13.44 18.22
N VAL A 98 4.28 -14.09 17.06
CA VAL A 98 4.46 -13.43 15.77
C VAL A 98 3.67 -14.16 14.69
N LYS A 99 2.95 -13.43 13.84
CA LYS A 99 2.21 -13.97 12.68
C LYS A 99 2.41 -13.10 11.43
N ASN A 100 2.53 -13.72 10.25
CA ASN A 100 2.49 -12.95 9.00
C ASN A 100 1.11 -12.29 8.86
N ILE A 101 1.04 -11.01 8.50
CA ILE A 101 -0.23 -10.26 8.36
C ILE A 101 -1.05 -10.68 7.12
N SER A 102 -0.48 -11.45 6.20
CA SER A 102 -1.14 -11.85 4.93
C SER A 102 -2.50 -12.54 5.11
N PHE A 103 -2.79 -13.11 6.29
CA PHE A 103 -4.12 -13.67 6.59
C PHE A 103 -5.26 -12.63 6.57
N LEU A 104 -4.95 -11.33 6.59
CA LEU A 104 -5.91 -10.23 6.50
C LEU A 104 -5.89 -9.53 5.12
N GLN A 105 -5.24 -10.11 4.13
CA GLN A 105 -5.16 -9.57 2.77
C GLN A 105 -5.98 -10.47 1.82
N PRO A 106 -7.32 -10.28 1.74
CA PRO A 106 -8.16 -11.10 0.87
C PRO A 106 -7.94 -10.76 -0.61
N ASP A 107 -8.24 -11.71 -1.49
CA ASP A 107 -8.29 -11.47 -2.93
C ASP A 107 -9.51 -10.61 -3.29
N LEU A 108 -9.26 -9.33 -3.56
CA LEU A 108 -10.29 -8.34 -3.87
C LEU A 108 -11.07 -8.63 -5.16
N SER A 109 -10.51 -9.43 -6.07
CA SER A 109 -11.14 -9.75 -7.36
C SER A 109 -12.40 -10.60 -7.22
N SER A 110 -12.49 -11.37 -6.14
CA SER A 110 -13.62 -12.25 -5.83
C SER A 110 -14.73 -11.56 -5.02
N LEU A 111 -14.46 -10.40 -4.42
CA LEU A 111 -15.36 -9.70 -3.51
C LEU A 111 -16.18 -8.63 -4.24
N LYS A 112 -17.40 -8.36 -3.75
CA LYS A 112 -18.27 -7.30 -4.28
C LYS A 112 -18.98 -6.53 -3.16
N GLY A 113 -19.36 -5.29 -3.45
CA GLY A 113 -20.17 -4.46 -2.56
C GLY A 113 -19.53 -4.26 -1.18
N LYS A 114 -20.30 -4.49 -0.11
CA LYS A 114 -19.86 -4.28 1.28
C LYS A 114 -18.60 -5.06 1.64
N GLU A 115 -18.49 -6.33 1.24
CA GLU A 115 -17.35 -7.17 1.58
C GLU A 115 -16.06 -6.66 0.93
N GLN A 116 -16.15 -6.22 -0.32
CA GLN A 116 -15.02 -5.61 -1.03
C GLN A 116 -14.57 -4.31 -0.35
N GLN A 117 -15.51 -3.45 0.05
CA GLN A 117 -15.18 -2.19 0.70
C GLN A 117 -14.52 -2.40 2.08
N ILE A 118 -15.01 -3.36 2.87
CA ILE A 118 -14.39 -3.74 4.14
C ILE A 118 -12.95 -4.23 3.89
N ALA A 119 -12.76 -5.09 2.91
CA ALA A 119 -11.44 -5.61 2.56
C ALA A 119 -10.47 -4.51 2.11
N ILE A 120 -10.93 -3.54 1.30
CA ILE A 120 -10.14 -2.38 0.89
C ILE A 120 -9.71 -1.55 2.11
N ASN A 121 -10.64 -1.26 3.02
CA ASN A 121 -10.34 -0.50 4.24
C ASN A 121 -9.33 -1.23 5.13
N VAL A 122 -9.51 -2.55 5.32
CA VAL A 122 -8.57 -3.41 6.07
C VAL A 122 -7.18 -3.39 5.46
N TYR A 123 -7.08 -3.51 4.13
CA TYR A 123 -5.81 -3.40 3.43
C TYR A 123 -5.18 -2.01 3.65
N GLY A 124 -5.98 -0.95 3.62
CA GLY A 124 -5.57 0.41 3.98
C GLY A 124 -4.96 0.50 5.39
N PHE A 125 -5.60 -0.11 6.40
CA PHE A 125 -5.06 -0.15 7.76
C PHE A 125 -3.72 -0.86 7.84
N ILE A 126 -3.55 -1.97 7.12
CA ILE A 126 -2.28 -2.70 7.07
C ILE A 126 -1.20 -1.81 6.46
N ILE A 127 -1.40 -1.33 5.23
CA ILE A 127 -0.38 -0.55 4.51
C ILE A 127 -0.01 0.71 5.29
N LYS A 128 -1.01 1.50 5.73
CA LYS A 128 -0.75 2.77 6.43
C LYS A 128 -0.27 2.57 7.86
N GLY A 129 -0.70 1.51 8.55
CA GLY A 129 -0.22 1.17 9.89
C GLY A 129 1.27 0.82 9.90
N PHE A 130 1.71 -0.05 8.97
CA PHE A 130 3.14 -0.36 8.83
C PHE A 130 3.96 0.84 8.36
N GLN A 131 3.44 1.66 7.44
CA GLN A 131 4.06 2.92 7.04
C GLN A 131 4.25 3.84 8.26
N ALA A 132 3.22 4.04 9.09
CA ALA A 132 3.29 4.84 10.30
C ALA A 132 4.27 4.26 11.32
N GLY A 133 4.29 2.94 11.50
CA GLY A 133 5.24 2.26 12.38
C GLY A 133 6.70 2.51 11.99
N LEU A 134 7.00 2.49 10.68
CA LEU A 134 8.33 2.80 10.15
C LEU A 134 8.69 4.28 10.35
N PHE A 135 7.78 5.22 10.07
CA PHE A 135 8.06 6.65 10.23
C PHE A 135 8.25 7.07 11.69
N ASN A 136 7.53 6.44 12.62
CA ASN A 136 7.57 6.76 14.04
C ASN A 136 8.59 5.92 14.82
N SER A 137 9.47 5.18 14.14
CA SER A 137 10.47 4.31 14.77
C SER A 137 9.89 3.25 15.72
N LYS A 138 8.60 2.89 15.55
CA LYS A 138 7.90 1.85 16.32
C LYS A 138 8.12 0.46 15.73
N ALA A 139 8.34 0.36 14.43
CA ALA A 139 8.55 -0.92 13.75
C ALA A 139 9.95 -1.49 14.01
N MET A 140 10.03 -2.80 14.24
CA MET A 140 11.28 -3.56 14.17
C MET A 140 11.46 -4.07 12.74
N VAL A 141 12.68 -4.03 12.22
CA VAL A 141 12.99 -4.51 10.86
C VAL A 141 14.05 -5.60 10.91
N THR A 142 13.89 -6.64 10.09
CA THR A 142 14.94 -7.63 9.83
C THR A 142 15.18 -7.83 8.35
N ILE A 143 16.43 -8.12 7.98
CA ILE A 143 16.85 -8.56 6.65
C ILE A 143 17.67 -9.84 6.82
N ASN A 144 17.30 -10.91 6.10
CA ASN A 144 17.90 -12.24 6.27
C ASN A 144 17.86 -12.73 7.74
N GLY A 145 16.85 -12.31 8.51
CA GLY A 145 16.71 -12.62 9.94
C GLY A 145 17.55 -11.76 10.89
N ASN A 146 18.45 -10.91 10.37
CA ASN A 146 19.25 -10.00 11.19
C ASN A 146 18.53 -8.67 11.39
N HIS A 147 18.61 -8.14 12.61
CA HIS A 147 18.03 -6.83 12.94
C HIS A 147 18.71 -5.70 12.13
N VAL A 148 17.88 -4.74 11.70
CA VAL A 148 18.30 -3.53 10.99
C VAL A 148 17.94 -2.33 11.86
N SER A 149 18.94 -1.58 12.30
CA SER A 149 18.75 -0.43 13.21
C SER A 149 18.22 0.83 12.51
N SER A 150 18.51 0.99 11.22
CA SER A 150 18.04 2.11 10.41
C SER A 150 17.95 1.76 8.92
N SER A 151 17.13 2.53 8.20
CA SER A 151 17.05 2.47 6.75
C SER A 151 16.91 3.86 6.15
N ILE A 152 17.23 3.96 4.86
CA ILE A 152 17.03 5.17 4.06
C ILE A 152 15.60 5.16 3.53
N PHE A 153 14.82 6.13 3.99
CA PHE A 153 13.57 6.52 3.40
C PHE A 153 13.81 7.44 2.20
N THR A 154 13.11 7.18 1.11
CA THR A 154 13.00 8.08 -0.04
C THR A 154 11.55 8.34 -0.38
N LEU A 155 11.27 9.56 -0.83
CA LEU A 155 10.00 9.96 -1.43
C LEU A 155 10.28 10.41 -2.85
N GLN A 156 9.63 9.74 -3.81
CA GLN A 156 9.57 10.16 -5.20
C GLN A 156 8.21 10.82 -5.45
N ARG A 157 8.23 11.93 -6.19
CA ARG A 157 7.02 12.63 -6.63
C ARG A 157 7.17 13.09 -8.06
N GLY A 158 6.15 12.91 -8.88
CA GLY A 158 6.10 13.48 -10.22
C GLY A 158 4.73 13.36 -10.84
N GLU A 159 4.60 13.87 -12.06
CA GLU A 159 3.39 13.76 -12.86
C GLU A 159 3.44 12.46 -13.69
N GLU A 160 2.34 11.71 -13.72
CA GLU A 160 2.11 10.57 -14.60
C GLU A 160 2.03 11.08 -16.04
N PRO A 161 2.92 10.62 -16.94
CA PRO A 161 2.90 11.05 -18.34
C PRO A 161 1.57 10.83 -19.06
N ASN A 162 0.84 9.76 -18.69
CA ASN A 162 -0.45 9.42 -19.28
C ASN A 162 -1.50 9.21 -18.16
N PRO A 163 -2.00 10.31 -17.56
CA PRO A 163 -2.85 10.22 -16.38
C PRO A 163 -4.18 9.54 -16.72
N ILE A 164 -4.68 8.75 -15.78
CA ILE A 164 -6.03 8.19 -15.85
C ILE A 164 -6.96 9.17 -15.14
N ASP A 165 -7.87 9.77 -15.90
CA ASP A 165 -8.78 10.82 -15.45
C ASP A 165 -8.05 12.01 -14.79
N GLU A 166 -8.45 12.38 -13.58
CA GLU A 166 -7.91 13.51 -12.82
C GLU A 166 -6.71 13.14 -11.92
N TYR A 167 -6.30 11.88 -11.89
CA TYR A 167 -5.19 11.41 -11.07
C TYR A 167 -3.88 11.53 -11.87
N SER A 168 -3.20 12.68 -11.75
CA SER A 168 -1.95 12.94 -12.48
C SER A 168 -0.72 12.88 -11.62
N LYS A 169 -0.82 12.96 -10.30
CA LYS A 169 0.35 13.01 -9.43
C LYS A 169 0.65 11.65 -8.84
N VAL A 170 1.89 11.20 -8.98
CA VAL A 170 2.37 9.92 -8.43
C VAL A 170 3.28 10.18 -7.25
N HIS A 171 3.04 9.46 -6.16
CA HIS A 171 3.89 9.45 -4.99
C HIS A 171 4.37 8.03 -4.74
N LYS A 172 5.68 7.87 -4.57
CA LYS A 172 6.28 6.60 -4.17
C LYS A 172 7.13 6.80 -2.95
N ILE A 173 7.02 5.89 -2.01
CA ILE A 173 7.94 5.82 -0.87
C ILE A 173 8.68 4.49 -0.90
N LYS A 174 9.95 4.52 -0.54
CA LYS A 174 10.78 3.31 -0.37
C LYS A 174 11.58 3.43 0.92
N PHE A 175 11.67 2.34 1.67
CA PHE A 175 12.59 2.14 2.78
C PHE A 175 13.64 1.12 2.36
N ILE A 176 14.91 1.51 2.33
CA ILE A 176 16.00 0.71 1.78
C ILE A 176 17.14 0.64 2.79
N SER A 177 17.70 -0.54 3.05
CA SER A 177 18.91 -0.70 3.87
C SER A 177 19.90 -1.58 3.12
N ASN A 178 21.13 -1.10 2.95
CA ASN A 178 22.19 -1.78 2.21
C ASN A 178 21.74 -2.35 0.84
N GLY A 179 20.98 -1.55 0.09
CA GLY A 179 20.44 -1.94 -1.22
C GLY A 179 19.25 -2.90 -1.18
N THR A 180 18.80 -3.36 -0.01
CA THR A 180 17.62 -4.23 0.14
C THR A 180 16.38 -3.39 0.41
N LEU A 181 15.32 -3.62 -0.36
CA LEU A 181 14.03 -2.97 -0.18
C LEU A 181 13.27 -3.60 0.99
N ILE A 182 13.00 -2.80 2.01
CA ILE A 182 12.28 -3.21 3.23
C ILE A 182 10.78 -3.04 3.07
N TYR A 183 10.38 -1.90 2.49
CA TYR A 183 8.99 -1.52 2.33
C TYR A 183 8.88 -0.49 1.21
N ASP A 184 7.79 -0.55 0.47
CA ASP A 184 7.39 0.47 -0.48
C ASP A 184 5.88 0.64 -0.50
N SER A 185 5.46 1.84 -0.89
CA SER A 185 4.07 2.13 -1.18
C SER A 185 4.03 3.15 -2.31
N CYS A 186 3.00 3.03 -3.15
CA CYS A 186 2.74 3.97 -4.22
C CYS A 186 1.25 4.30 -4.23
N TRP A 187 0.94 5.57 -4.50
CA TRP A 187 -0.42 6.04 -4.69
C TRP A 187 -0.43 7.23 -5.65
N MET A 188 -1.63 7.49 -6.18
CA MET A 188 -1.88 8.64 -7.05
C MET A 188 -2.85 9.61 -6.41
N ASP A 189 -2.66 10.91 -6.65
CA ASP A 189 -3.61 11.97 -6.31
C ASP A 189 -3.79 12.98 -7.47
N LYS A 190 -4.69 13.94 -7.26
CA LYS A 190 -5.00 15.00 -8.23
C LYS A 190 -3.97 16.12 -8.18
#